data_AF-A0A6G8NFN7-F1
#
_entry.id   AF-A0A6G8NFN7-F1
#
_cell.length_a   1.000
_cell.length_b   1.000
_cell.length_c   1.000
_cell.angle_alpha   90.00
_cell.angle_beta   90.00
_cell.angle_gamma   90.00
#
_symmetry.space_group_name_H-M   'P 1'
#
loop_
_entity.id
_entity.type
_entity.pdbx_description
1 polymer ?
#
loop_
_entity_poly.entity_id
_entity_poly.type
_entity_poly.pdbx_seq_one_letter_code
_entity_poly.pdbx_strand_id
1 'polypeptide(L)'
;MAVTRTVRKPRELKLADFLKLERELARLETENKRLALDNRSLESDLAMSRYAIIELMDVQGLLDGHEGLEDHQDLVAWRRQALDRVLNAADPRPALQMGAYGHGERALCPLCRGSTNGPGNTRGFAFPEGLRRHLLGESTPHQCEVFAAADKSIIRRIRAKVVRMGGA
;
A
#
# COMPACT_ATOMS: atom_id res chain seq x y z
N MET A 1 -51.37 15.02 19.21
CA MET A 1 -50.87 16.37 18.91
C MET A 1 -50.04 16.29 17.63
N ALA A 2 -50.45 16.95 16.55
CA ALA A 2 -49.74 16.90 15.27
C ALA A 2 -48.66 17.99 15.25
N VAL A 3 -47.39 17.59 15.09
CA VAL A 3 -46.26 18.51 14.94
C VAL A 3 -46.21 18.98 13.49
N THR A 4 -46.73 20.16 13.21
CA THR A 4 -46.59 20.83 11.92
C THR A 4 -45.16 21.37 11.79
N ARG A 5 -44.31 20.64 11.05
CA ARG A 5 -43.01 21.16 10.61
C ARG A 5 -43.25 22.26 9.59
N THR A 6 -42.94 23.50 9.96
CA THR A 6 -42.90 24.63 9.04
C THR A 6 -41.70 24.48 8.10
N VAL A 7 -41.96 24.11 6.85
CA VAL A 7 -40.94 24.14 5.79
C VAL A 7 -40.63 25.61 5.51
N ARG A 8 -39.40 26.04 5.80
CA ARG A 8 -38.93 27.38 5.41
C ARG A 8 -39.03 27.51 3.89
N LYS A 9 -39.73 28.53 3.40
CA LYS A 9 -39.78 28.86 1.96
C LYS A 9 -38.34 29.00 1.43
N PRO A 10 -38.03 28.46 0.24
CA PRO A 10 -36.73 28.66 -0.39
C PRO A 10 -36.45 30.16 -0.49
N ARG A 11 -35.25 30.59 -0.08
CA ARG A 11 -34.80 31.97 -0.34
C ARG A 11 -34.62 32.11 -1.84
N GLU A 12 -35.31 33.07 -2.45
CA GLU A 12 -35.07 33.46 -3.84
C GLU A 12 -33.64 33.98 -3.98
N LEU A 13 -32.83 33.32 -4.81
CA LEU A 13 -31.52 33.82 -5.17
C LEU A 13 -31.67 35.00 -6.12
N LYS A 14 -30.85 36.03 -5.93
CA LYS A 14 -30.72 37.08 -6.94
C LYS A 14 -30.06 36.48 -8.19
N LEU A 15 -30.50 36.92 -9.37
CA LEU A 15 -29.95 36.45 -10.65
C LEU A 15 -28.41 36.58 -10.72
N ALA A 16 -27.85 37.64 -10.15
CA ALA A 16 -26.40 37.84 -10.09
C ALA A 16 -25.67 36.75 -9.27
N ASP A 17 -26.28 36.32 -8.15
CA ASP A 17 -25.73 35.26 -7.31
C ASP A 17 -25.84 33.89 -8.01
N PHE A 18 -26.94 33.66 -8.73
CA PHE A 18 -27.13 32.45 -9.55
C PHE A 18 -26.07 32.34 -10.66
N LEU A 19 -25.86 33.41 -11.44
CA LEU A 19 -24.84 33.46 -12.50
C LEU A 19 -23.40 33.34 -11.97
N LYS A 20 -23.17 33.72 -10.70
CA LYS A 20 -21.88 33.51 -10.03
C LYS A 20 -21.68 32.03 -9.70
N LEU A 21 -22.71 31.38 -9.15
CA LEU A 21 -22.69 29.95 -8.82
C LEU A 21 -22.50 29.08 -10.07
N GLU A 22 -23.16 29.41 -11.19
CA GLU A 22 -22.97 28.65 -12.44
C GLU A 22 -21.53 28.70 -12.94
N ARG A 23 -20.89 29.88 -12.87
CA ARG A 23 -19.48 30.03 -13.26
C ARG A 23 -18.55 29.26 -12.32
N GLU A 24 -18.83 29.27 -11.03
CA GLU A 24 -18.06 28.52 -10.04
C GLU A 24 -18.23 27.01 -10.23
N LEU A 25 -19.43 26.54 -10.52
CA LEU A 25 -19.73 25.14 -10.83
C LEU A 25 -18.98 24.68 -12.08
N ALA A 26 -19.02 25.45 -13.17
CA ALA A 26 -18.28 25.12 -14.40
C ALA A 26 -16.75 25.07 -14.17
N ARG A 27 -16.22 25.97 -13.33
CA ARG A 27 -14.81 25.93 -12.91
C ARG A 27 -14.50 24.65 -12.14
N LEU A 28 -15.31 24.30 -11.15
CA LEU A 28 -15.13 23.11 -10.31
C LEU A 28 -15.24 21.82 -11.13
N GLU A 29 -16.16 21.76 -12.09
CA GLU A 29 -16.27 20.61 -13.00
C GLU A 29 -15.01 20.43 -13.86
N THR A 30 -14.46 21.53 -14.36
CA THR A 30 -13.23 21.51 -15.16
C THR A 30 -12.04 21.08 -14.30
N GLU A 31 -11.93 21.60 -13.09
CA GLU A 31 -10.89 21.23 -12.13
C GLU A 31 -10.99 19.76 -11.71
N ASN A 32 -12.19 19.25 -11.43
CA ASN A 32 -12.42 17.85 -11.11
C ASN A 32 -12.02 16.92 -12.27
N LYS A 33 -12.33 17.30 -13.52
CA LYS A 33 -11.90 16.53 -14.71
C LYS A 33 -10.38 16.47 -14.83
N ARG A 34 -9.69 17.59 -14.60
CA ARG A 34 -8.22 17.64 -14.58
C ARG A 34 -7.64 16.76 -13.48
N LEU A 35 -8.11 16.92 -12.24
CA LEU A 35 -7.64 16.12 -11.10
C LEU A 35 -7.87 14.62 -11.33
N ALA A 36 -8.98 14.25 -11.98
CA ALA A 36 -9.24 12.85 -12.34
C ALA A 36 -8.26 12.32 -13.39
N LEU A 37 -7.81 13.16 -14.35
CA LEU A 37 -6.77 12.80 -15.31
C LEU A 37 -5.41 12.63 -14.62
N ASP A 38 -5.03 13.59 -13.78
CA ASP A 38 -3.76 13.57 -13.05
C ASP A 38 -3.68 12.35 -12.14
N ASN A 39 -4.77 12.04 -11.41
CA ASN A 39 -4.85 10.85 -10.57
C ASN A 39 -4.65 9.56 -11.38
N ARG A 40 -5.25 9.46 -12.58
CA ARG A 40 -5.05 8.28 -13.44
C ARG A 40 -3.59 8.15 -13.90
N SER A 41 -2.94 9.27 -14.24
CA SER A 41 -1.53 9.27 -14.65
C SER A 41 -0.63 8.83 -13.50
N LEU A 42 -0.76 9.46 -12.33
CA LEU A 42 0.04 9.13 -11.15
C LEU A 42 -0.18 7.69 -10.70
N GLU A 43 -1.40 7.19 -10.82
CA GLU A 43 -1.71 5.81 -10.54
C GLU A 43 -1.01 4.83 -11.48
N SER A 44 -0.89 5.17 -12.76
CA SER A 44 -0.14 4.40 -13.76
C SER A 44 1.36 4.42 -13.45
N ASP A 45 1.92 5.60 -13.20
CA ASP A 45 3.34 5.76 -12.87
C ASP A 45 3.73 5.00 -11.61
N LEU A 46 2.86 5.02 -10.59
CA LEU A 46 3.03 4.29 -9.34
C LEU A 46 2.95 2.77 -9.57
N ALA A 47 2.10 2.30 -10.48
CA ALA A 47 2.02 0.89 -10.84
C ALA A 47 3.30 0.42 -11.54
N MET A 48 3.78 1.18 -12.52
CA MET A 48 5.04 0.90 -13.22
C MET A 48 6.24 0.91 -12.28
N SER A 49 6.31 1.90 -11.39
CA SER A 49 7.37 2.00 -10.38
C SER A 49 7.40 0.81 -9.44
N ARG A 50 6.23 0.34 -9.00
CA ARG A 50 6.14 -0.87 -8.14
C ARG A 50 6.63 -2.12 -8.87
N TYR A 51 6.23 -2.28 -10.13
CA TYR A 51 6.70 -3.40 -10.95
C TYR A 51 8.22 -3.37 -11.10
N ALA A 52 8.80 -2.22 -11.45
CA ALA A 52 10.25 -2.05 -11.56
C ALA A 52 11.00 -2.35 -10.24
N ILE A 53 10.45 -1.92 -9.09
CA ILE A 53 11.03 -2.23 -7.78
C ILE A 53 11.06 -3.75 -7.54
N ILE A 54 9.98 -4.46 -7.86
CA ILE A 54 9.91 -5.91 -7.67
C ILE A 54 10.94 -6.60 -8.57
N GLU A 55 10.92 -6.32 -9.86
CA GLU A 55 11.84 -6.89 -10.86
C GLU A 55 13.32 -6.69 -10.50
N LEU A 56 13.68 -5.49 -10.03
CA LEU A 56 15.08 -5.16 -9.74
C LEU A 56 15.56 -5.68 -8.38
N MET A 57 14.65 -5.78 -7.40
CA MET A 57 15.01 -6.09 -6.01
C MET A 57 14.78 -7.55 -5.65
N ASP A 58 13.83 -8.22 -6.29
CA ASP A 58 13.55 -9.64 -6.08
C ASP A 58 14.32 -10.54 -7.04
N VAL A 59 15.64 -10.39 -7.03
CA VAL A 59 16.56 -11.12 -7.94
C VAL A 59 16.47 -12.65 -7.79
N GLN A 60 15.91 -13.13 -6.68
CA GLN A 60 15.79 -14.55 -6.35
C GLN A 60 14.38 -15.13 -6.64
N GLY A 61 13.42 -14.33 -7.13
CA GLY A 61 12.05 -14.79 -7.37
C GLY A 61 11.28 -15.16 -6.09
N LEU A 62 11.61 -14.52 -4.96
CA LEU A 62 10.97 -14.81 -3.67
C LEU A 62 9.49 -14.38 -3.65
N LEU A 63 9.12 -13.41 -4.49
CA LEU A 63 7.78 -12.86 -4.66
C LEU A 63 7.06 -13.45 -5.89
N ASP A 64 7.58 -14.53 -6.48
CA ASP A 64 6.95 -15.23 -7.59
C ASP A 64 5.50 -15.63 -7.29
N GLY A 65 4.68 -15.67 -8.33
CA GLY A 65 3.25 -15.96 -8.20
C GLY A 65 2.44 -14.82 -7.59
N HIS A 66 3.01 -13.62 -7.44
CA HIS A 66 2.23 -12.42 -7.13
C HIS A 66 1.38 -11.97 -8.32
N GLU A 67 1.71 -12.36 -9.55
CA GLU A 67 0.94 -12.05 -10.75
C GLU A 67 -0.32 -12.91 -10.89
N GLY A 68 -1.39 -12.33 -11.46
CA GLY A 68 -2.62 -13.07 -11.75
C GLY A 68 -3.53 -13.39 -10.56
N LEU A 69 -3.17 -12.98 -9.34
CA LEU A 69 -4.03 -13.17 -8.16
C LEU A 69 -5.23 -12.22 -8.19
N GLU A 70 -6.44 -12.76 -8.03
CA GLU A 70 -7.68 -12.01 -8.29
C GLU A 70 -8.63 -11.88 -7.10
N ASP A 71 -8.39 -12.60 -6.01
CA ASP A 71 -9.22 -12.49 -4.81
C ASP A 71 -8.42 -12.40 -3.51
N HIS A 72 -9.16 -12.21 -2.40
CA HIS A 72 -8.55 -12.03 -1.09
C HIS A 72 -7.95 -13.33 -0.52
N GLN A 73 -8.47 -14.50 -0.89
CA GLN A 73 -7.94 -15.78 -0.45
C GLN A 73 -6.59 -16.04 -1.09
N ASP A 74 -6.47 -15.76 -2.40
CA ASP A 74 -5.22 -15.79 -3.15
C ASP A 74 -4.16 -14.90 -2.50
N LEU A 75 -4.53 -13.66 -2.14
CA LEU A 75 -3.64 -12.73 -1.48
C LEU A 75 -3.09 -13.28 -0.15
N VAL A 76 -3.96 -13.86 0.68
CA VAL A 76 -3.57 -14.42 1.98
C VAL A 76 -2.66 -15.63 1.78
N ALA A 77 -2.97 -16.51 0.82
CA ALA A 77 -2.16 -17.66 0.49
C ALA A 77 -0.77 -17.24 -0.02
N TRP A 78 -0.72 -16.29 -0.96
CA TRP A 78 0.52 -15.74 -1.49
C TRP A 78 1.37 -15.10 -0.39
N ARG A 79 0.80 -14.28 0.49
CA ARG A 79 1.54 -13.66 1.60
C ARG A 79 2.25 -14.68 2.47
N ARG A 80 1.59 -15.80 2.79
CA ARG A 80 2.18 -16.88 3.59
C ARG A 80 3.33 -17.53 2.85
N GLN A 81 3.12 -17.92 1.59
CA GLN A 81 4.15 -18.58 0.78
C GLN A 81 5.35 -17.67 0.52
N ALA A 82 5.12 -16.41 0.15
CA ALA A 82 6.18 -15.43 -0.09
C ALA A 82 6.95 -15.13 1.20
N LEU A 83 6.27 -15.03 2.34
CA LEU A 83 6.92 -14.90 3.65
C LEU A 83 7.85 -16.09 3.92
N ASP A 84 7.36 -17.32 3.75
CA ASP A 84 8.15 -18.53 3.99
C ASP A 84 9.39 -18.57 3.09
N ARG A 85 9.24 -18.24 1.79
CA ARG A 85 10.38 -18.14 0.86
C ARG A 85 11.40 -17.11 1.32
N VAL A 86 10.96 -15.92 1.72
CA VAL A 86 11.86 -14.85 2.17
C VAL A 86 12.56 -15.23 3.49
N LEU A 87 11.86 -15.86 4.43
CA LEU A 87 12.48 -16.32 5.68
C LEU A 87 13.50 -17.43 5.43
N ASN A 88 13.21 -18.37 4.52
CA ASN A 88 14.13 -19.44 4.13
C ASN A 88 15.36 -18.94 3.37
N ALA A 89 15.22 -17.85 2.62
CA ALA A 89 16.32 -17.20 1.90
C ALA A 89 17.15 -16.26 2.78
N ALA A 90 16.71 -15.98 4.00
CA ALA A 90 17.46 -15.13 4.92
C ALA A 90 18.78 -15.79 5.35
N ASP A 91 19.76 -14.96 5.72
CA ASP A 91 21.04 -15.37 6.30
C ASP A 91 21.10 -14.91 7.77
N PRO A 92 20.51 -15.67 8.72
CA PRO A 92 20.54 -15.31 10.13
C PRO A 92 21.96 -15.38 10.67
N ARG A 93 22.36 -14.34 11.40
CA ARG A 93 23.66 -14.24 12.07
C ARG A 93 23.46 -13.97 13.55
N PRO A 94 24.40 -14.40 14.42
CA PRO A 94 24.33 -14.08 15.84
C PRO A 94 24.19 -12.57 16.07
N ALA A 95 23.30 -12.17 16.98
CA ALA A 95 22.98 -10.78 17.28
C ALA A 95 24.23 -9.92 17.55
N LEU A 96 25.22 -10.49 18.24
CA LEU A 96 26.49 -9.83 18.54
C LEU A 96 27.28 -9.45 17.27
N GLN A 97 27.33 -10.31 16.25
CA GLN A 97 27.98 -10.01 14.97
C GLN A 97 27.25 -8.91 14.19
N MET A 98 25.99 -8.66 14.54
CA MET A 98 25.12 -7.66 13.95
C MET A 98 25.04 -6.39 14.82
N GLY A 99 25.92 -6.21 15.82
CA GLY A 99 25.99 -4.99 16.62
C GLY A 99 24.87 -4.85 17.66
N ALA A 100 24.08 -5.90 17.90
CA ALA A 100 23.07 -5.92 18.94
C ALA A 100 23.61 -6.57 20.23
N TYR A 101 23.46 -5.87 21.35
CA TYR A 101 23.71 -6.44 22.68
C TYR A 101 22.52 -7.32 23.07
N GLY A 102 22.66 -8.64 22.89
CA GLY A 102 21.61 -9.60 23.22
C GLY A 102 21.88 -11.01 22.71
N HIS A 103 20.97 -11.92 23.04
CA HIS A 103 20.97 -13.30 22.57
C HIS A 103 20.07 -13.47 21.32
N GLY A 104 20.30 -14.53 20.55
CA GLY A 104 19.51 -14.87 19.37
C GLY A 104 20.14 -14.44 18.04
N GLU A 105 19.36 -14.55 16.98
CA GLU A 105 19.79 -14.33 15.61
C GLU A 105 19.13 -13.11 14.98
N ARG A 106 19.82 -12.51 14.01
CA ARG A 106 19.32 -11.39 13.23
C ARG A 106 19.66 -11.58 11.76
N ALA A 107 18.74 -11.15 10.89
CA ALA A 107 18.94 -11.21 9.45
C ALA A 107 18.63 -9.87 8.79
N LEU A 108 19.38 -9.50 7.76
CA LEU A 108 18.96 -8.44 6.84
C LEU A 108 17.78 -8.95 6.01
N CYS A 109 16.92 -8.04 5.56
CA CYS A 109 15.83 -8.42 4.67
C CYS A 109 16.39 -8.81 3.28
N PRO A 110 16.14 -10.03 2.77
CA PRO A 110 16.65 -10.44 1.45
C PRO A 110 16.18 -9.56 0.30
N LEU A 111 14.98 -8.97 0.41
CA LEU A 111 14.38 -8.13 -0.63
C LEU A 111 14.94 -6.71 -0.63
N CYS A 112 14.75 -5.95 0.46
CA CYS A 112 15.13 -4.53 0.49
C CYS A 112 16.55 -4.29 1.03
N ARG A 113 17.23 -5.33 1.54
CA ARG A 113 18.52 -5.25 2.24
C ARG A 113 18.52 -4.32 3.46
N GLY A 114 17.32 -3.93 3.91
CA GLY A 114 17.11 -3.01 5.01
C GLY A 114 17.43 -3.61 6.37
N SER A 115 17.41 -2.74 7.38
CA SER A 115 17.74 -3.03 8.77
C SER A 115 16.82 -2.25 9.71
N THR A 116 16.79 -2.64 10.99
CA THR A 116 16.14 -1.85 12.04
C THR A 116 16.90 -0.56 12.32
N ASN A 117 16.20 0.54 12.61
CA ASN A 117 16.78 1.80 13.09
C ASN A 117 17.08 1.76 14.60
N GLY A 118 17.78 0.71 15.06
CA GLY A 118 18.11 0.52 16.47
C GLY A 118 19.35 1.32 16.90
N PRO A 119 19.51 1.61 18.21
CA PRO A 119 20.72 2.25 18.72
C PRO A 119 21.98 1.39 18.47
N GLY A 120 23.13 2.05 18.28
CA GLY A 120 24.45 1.42 18.33
C GLY A 120 24.90 0.62 17.09
N ASN A 121 24.60 1.06 15.87
CA ASN A 121 24.94 0.34 14.63
C ASN A 121 24.35 -1.09 14.56
N THR A 122 23.22 -1.33 15.24
CA THR A 122 22.50 -2.60 15.15
C THR A 122 22.01 -2.85 13.72
N ARG A 123 22.38 -4.00 13.16
CA ARG A 123 22.00 -4.45 11.81
C ARG A 123 20.97 -5.57 11.84
N GLY A 124 20.18 -5.64 10.78
CA GLY A 124 19.16 -6.66 10.57
C GLY A 124 17.97 -6.58 11.54
N PHE A 125 17.00 -7.43 11.29
CA PHE A 125 15.82 -7.64 12.12
C PHE A 125 16.03 -8.88 12.99
N ALA A 126 15.42 -8.92 14.17
CA ALA A 126 15.39 -10.14 14.98
C ALA A 126 14.77 -11.29 14.15
N PHE A 127 15.43 -12.44 14.09
CA PHE A 127 14.99 -13.57 13.28
C PHE A 127 14.27 -14.62 14.16
N PRO A 128 13.14 -15.21 13.71
CA PRO A 128 12.40 -14.89 12.48
C PRO A 128 11.39 -13.73 12.65
N GLU A 129 10.88 -13.51 13.87
CA GLU A 129 9.67 -12.70 14.09
C GLU A 129 9.84 -11.20 13.79
N GLY A 130 11.02 -10.62 14.02
CA GLY A 130 11.30 -9.24 13.64
C GLY A 130 11.29 -9.05 12.11
N LEU A 131 11.86 -10.01 11.38
CA LEU A 131 11.86 -9.99 9.91
C LEU A 131 10.44 -10.22 9.35
N ARG A 132 9.69 -11.17 9.93
CA ARG A 132 8.27 -11.38 9.59
C ARG A 132 7.46 -10.09 9.74
N ARG A 133 7.60 -9.43 10.88
CA ARG A 133 6.92 -8.15 11.16
C ARG A 133 7.28 -7.06 10.16
N HIS A 134 8.56 -6.95 9.78
CA HIS A 134 9.00 -6.01 8.75
C HIS A 134 8.36 -6.28 7.38
N LEU A 135 8.28 -7.54 6.96
CA LEU A 135 7.68 -7.91 5.67
C LEU A 135 6.18 -7.60 5.63
N LEU A 136 5.47 -7.99 6.68
CA LEU A 136 4.01 -7.82 6.77
C LEU A 136 3.57 -6.42 7.24
N GLY A 137 4.50 -5.60 7.74
CA GLY A 137 4.19 -4.29 8.32
C GLY A 137 3.54 -4.36 9.70
N GLU A 138 3.68 -5.47 10.42
CA GLU A 138 3.06 -5.68 11.73
C GLU A 138 3.91 -5.00 12.82
N SER A 139 3.36 -3.98 13.49
CA SER A 139 4.00 -3.31 14.65
C SER A 139 5.41 -2.76 14.39
N THR A 140 5.80 -2.54 13.13
CA THR A 140 7.07 -1.94 12.73
C THR A 140 6.86 -0.57 12.12
N PRO A 141 7.70 0.44 12.45
CA PRO A 141 7.56 1.77 11.85
C PRO A 141 7.82 1.75 10.33
N HIS A 142 8.60 0.80 9.80
CA HIS A 142 8.96 0.72 8.38
C HIS A 142 8.75 -0.70 7.84
N GLN A 143 7.71 -0.87 7.03
CA GLN A 143 7.45 -2.09 6.26
C GLN A 143 8.48 -2.23 5.13
N CYS A 144 8.80 -3.46 4.73
CA CYS A 144 9.57 -3.73 3.52
C CYS A 144 8.90 -3.12 2.28
N GLU A 145 9.57 -2.19 1.60
CA GLU A 145 9.03 -1.49 0.43
C GLU A 145 8.77 -2.43 -0.76
N VAL A 146 9.65 -3.43 -0.95
CA VAL A 146 9.54 -4.41 -2.03
C VAL A 146 8.35 -5.35 -1.80
N PHE A 147 8.23 -5.90 -0.59
CA PHE A 147 7.08 -6.74 -0.22
C PHE A 147 5.76 -5.95 -0.28
N ALA A 148 5.77 -4.70 0.21
CA ALA A 148 4.63 -3.81 0.15
C ALA A 148 4.25 -3.44 -1.29
N ALA A 149 5.22 -3.30 -2.20
CA ALA A 149 4.97 -3.04 -3.61
C ALA A 149 4.19 -4.19 -4.25
N ALA A 150 4.64 -5.43 -4.06
CA ALA A 150 3.94 -6.62 -4.56
C ALA A 150 2.53 -6.76 -3.96
N ASP A 151 2.42 -6.61 -2.65
CA ASP A 151 1.16 -6.68 -1.92
C ASP A 151 0.13 -5.65 -2.41
N LYS A 152 0.54 -4.39 -2.55
CA LYS A 152 -0.33 -3.30 -3.04
C LYS A 152 -0.70 -3.48 -4.50
N SER A 153 0.15 -4.08 -5.32
CA SER A 153 -0.17 -4.41 -6.72
C SER A 153 -1.27 -5.46 -6.81
N ILE A 154 -1.24 -6.50 -5.96
CA ILE A 154 -2.32 -7.49 -5.87
C ILE A 154 -3.63 -6.85 -5.39
N ILE A 155 -3.59 -6.10 -4.27
CA ILE A 155 -4.79 -5.44 -3.71
C ILE A 155 -5.45 -4.52 -4.75
N ARG A 156 -4.65 -3.78 -5.52
CA ARG A 156 -5.16 -2.89 -6.58
C ARG A 156 -5.93 -3.69 -7.64
N ARG A 157 -5.41 -4.83 -8.08
CA ARG A 157 -6.09 -5.71 -9.06
C ARG A 157 -7.40 -6.27 -8.50
N ILE A 158 -7.39 -6.77 -7.26
CA ILE A 158 -8.59 -7.27 -6.58
C ILE A 158 -9.66 -6.18 -6.54
N ARG A 159 -9.31 -4.96 -6.11
CA ARG A 159 -10.25 -3.82 -6.06
C ARG A 159 -10.80 -3.47 -7.44
N ALA A 160 -9.94 -3.43 -8.47
CA ALA A 160 -10.37 -3.15 -9.83
C ALA A 160 -11.35 -4.20 -10.35
N LYS A 161 -11.16 -5.49 -10.01
CA LYS A 161 -12.10 -6.57 -10.34
C LYS A 161 -13.44 -6.39 -9.63
N VAL A 162 -13.44 -6.11 -8.33
CA VAL A 162 -14.67 -5.86 -7.55
C VAL A 162 -15.48 -4.71 -8.13
N VAL A 163 -14.84 -3.59 -8.48
CA VAL A 163 -15.51 -2.44 -9.11
C VAL A 163 -16.15 -2.82 -10.45
N ARG A 164 -15.48 -3.66 -11.26
CA ARG A 164 -16.04 -4.14 -12.54
C ARG A 164 -17.23 -5.08 -12.34
N MET A 165 -17.20 -5.95 -11.33
CA MET A 165 -18.26 -6.94 -11.07
C MET A 165 -19.47 -6.36 -10.33
N GLY A 166 -19.28 -5.34 -9.48
CA GLY A 166 -20.36 -4.69 -8.72
C GLY A 166 -21.02 -3.51 -9.44
N GLY A 167 -20.63 -3.23 -10.69
CA GLY A 167 -21.19 -2.17 -11.53
C GLY A 167 -22.09 -2.67 -12.66
N ALA A 168 -22.53 -3.94 -12.61
CA ALA A 168 -23.48 -4.55 -13.54
C ALA A 168 -24.87 -4.68 -12.91
#